data_AF-A0A285LZT1-F1
#
_entry.id   AF-A0A285LZT1-F1
#
_cell.length_a   1.000
_cell.length_b   1.000
_cell.length_c   1.000
_cell.angle_alpha   90.00
_cell.angle_beta   90.00
_cell.angle_gamma   90.00
#
_symmetry.space_group_name_H-M   'P 1'
#
loop_
_entity.id
_entity.type
_entity.pdbx_description
1 polymer ?
#
loop_
_entity_poly.entity_id
_entity_poly.type
_entity_poly.pdbx_seq_one_letter_code
_entity_poly.pdbx_strand_id
1 'polypeptide(L)'
;MVKRQGAKAGKENLQYLEGLIDACEQDRKTLPTRNGALNHQAILKRVGPNGVSRNVLQDNPAFQQRLRDYATEKGLLYSIKERRNESSDIDGASIGEMDQAEVRRLQQENNRLGQMVAVLKAENFDLKRKMKQAGVLLNEQVPMGRRIKLEPGFFDEQYQKSE
;
A
#
# COMPACT_ATOMS: atom_id res chain seq x y z
N MET A 1 -41.60 5.94 -4.44
CA MET A 1 -40.75 6.44 -3.33
C MET A 1 -40.24 5.26 -2.49
N VAL A 2 -39.10 4.63 -2.81
CA VAL A 2 -38.57 3.47 -2.04
C VAL A 2 -37.04 3.51 -1.82
N LYS A 3 -36.31 4.49 -2.36
CA LYS A 3 -34.83 4.53 -2.29
C LYS A 3 -34.24 4.99 -0.95
N ARG A 4 -35.03 5.55 -0.02
CA ARG A 4 -34.51 6.17 1.22
C ARG A 4 -34.30 5.18 2.39
N GLN A 5 -34.96 4.02 2.40
CA GLN A 5 -34.83 3.06 3.51
C GLN A 5 -33.58 2.17 3.39
N GLY A 6 -33.24 1.70 2.18
CA GLY A 6 -32.04 0.87 1.96
C GLY A 6 -30.72 1.59 2.23
N ALA A 7 -30.63 2.88 1.87
CA ALA A 7 -29.41 3.67 2.09
C ALA A 7 -29.13 3.97 3.58
N LYS A 8 -30.19 4.06 4.41
CA LYS A 8 -30.07 4.31 5.86
C LYS A 8 -29.60 3.04 6.58
N ALA A 9 -30.21 1.91 6.26
CA ALA A 9 -29.78 0.59 6.73
C ALA A 9 -28.33 0.28 6.31
N GLY A 10 -27.92 0.71 5.10
CA GLY A 10 -26.55 0.52 4.60
C GLY A 10 -25.49 1.23 5.45
N LYS A 11 -25.78 2.43 5.97
CA LYS A 11 -24.87 3.19 6.85
C LYS A 11 -24.80 2.60 8.26
N GLU A 12 -25.94 2.19 8.81
CA GLU A 12 -26.01 1.55 10.13
C GLU A 12 -25.25 0.21 10.13
N ASN A 13 -25.40 -0.60 9.07
CA ASN A 13 -24.64 -1.84 8.91
C ASN A 13 -23.12 -1.61 8.89
N LEU A 14 -22.66 -0.51 8.27
CA LEU A 14 -21.25 -0.17 8.21
C LEU A 14 -20.71 0.28 9.57
N GLN A 15 -21.49 1.03 10.34
CA GLN A 15 -21.13 1.39 11.72
C GLN A 15 -20.96 0.15 12.62
N TYR A 16 -21.81 -0.86 12.48
CA TYR A 16 -21.63 -2.11 13.23
C TYR A 16 -20.38 -2.88 12.83
N LEU A 17 -19.98 -2.80 11.55
CA LEU A 17 -18.72 -3.39 11.09
C LEU A 17 -17.51 -2.64 11.66
N GLU A 18 -17.50 -1.31 11.62
CA GLU A 18 -16.42 -0.52 12.22
C GLU A 18 -16.30 -0.80 13.72
N GLY A 19 -17.42 -0.83 14.45
CA GLY A 19 -17.39 -1.15 15.88
C GLY A 19 -16.82 -2.55 16.17
N LEU A 20 -17.05 -3.53 15.28
CA LEU A 20 -16.42 -4.85 15.40
C LEU A 20 -14.92 -4.80 15.09
N ILE A 21 -14.51 -4.01 14.10
CA ILE A 21 -13.09 -3.79 13.75
C ILE A 21 -12.37 -3.18 14.95
N ASP A 22 -12.89 -2.07 15.48
CA ASP A 22 -12.31 -1.37 16.63
C ASP A 22 -12.17 -2.28 17.84
N ALA A 23 -13.21 -3.07 18.16
CA ALA A 23 -13.17 -4.03 19.26
C ALA A 23 -12.07 -5.09 19.05
N CYS A 24 -11.90 -5.58 17.81
CA CYS A 24 -10.82 -6.53 17.51
C CYS A 24 -9.44 -5.87 17.62
N GLU A 25 -9.29 -4.63 17.16
CA GLU A 25 -8.01 -3.90 17.24
C GLU A 25 -7.61 -3.56 18.67
N GLN A 26 -8.57 -3.18 19.52
CA GLN A 26 -8.35 -2.97 20.96
C GLN A 26 -7.84 -4.26 21.63
N ASP A 27 -8.40 -5.41 21.25
CA ASP A 27 -7.97 -6.73 21.70
C ASP A 27 -6.66 -7.22 21.04
N ARG A 28 -6.02 -6.41 20.18
CA ARG A 28 -4.86 -6.77 19.34
C ARG A 28 -5.10 -8.03 18.49
N LYS A 29 -6.34 -8.23 18.05
CA LYS A 29 -6.78 -9.34 17.20
C LYS A 29 -7.25 -8.82 15.86
N THR A 30 -7.20 -9.68 14.84
CA THR A 30 -7.82 -9.39 13.55
C THR A 30 -9.30 -9.79 13.58
N LEU A 31 -10.06 -9.31 12.60
CA LEU A 31 -11.37 -9.90 12.30
C LEU A 31 -11.27 -11.42 12.13
N PRO A 32 -12.35 -12.17 12.38
CA PRO A 32 -12.36 -13.63 12.22
C PRO A 32 -11.82 -14.06 10.85
N THR A 33 -10.75 -14.85 10.86
CA THR A 33 -10.13 -15.39 9.64
C THR A 33 -10.32 -16.90 9.52
N ARG A 34 -10.17 -17.42 8.30
CA ARG A 34 -10.09 -18.85 7.99
C ARG A 34 -9.12 -19.03 6.84
N ASN A 35 -8.06 -19.82 7.05
CA ASN A 35 -7.02 -20.11 6.06
C ASN A 35 -6.36 -18.84 5.45
N GLY A 36 -6.11 -17.82 6.28
CA GLY A 36 -5.51 -16.56 5.84
C GLY A 36 -6.45 -15.61 5.10
N ALA A 37 -7.74 -15.92 5.03
CA ALA A 37 -8.78 -15.05 4.45
C ALA A 37 -9.80 -14.61 5.50
N LEU A 38 -10.54 -13.53 5.25
CA LEU A 38 -11.66 -13.13 6.10
C LEU A 38 -12.78 -14.18 6.08
N ASN A 39 -13.27 -14.54 7.27
CA ASN A 39 -14.38 -15.47 7.42
C ASN A 39 -15.70 -14.70 7.50
N HIS A 40 -16.27 -14.42 6.33
CA HIS A 40 -17.52 -13.67 6.17
C HIS A 40 -18.69 -14.21 7.01
N GLN A 41 -18.83 -15.54 7.16
CA GLN A 41 -19.89 -16.12 7.99
C GLN A 41 -19.66 -15.86 9.48
N ALA A 42 -18.41 -15.94 9.95
CA ALA A 42 -18.09 -15.64 11.34
C ALA A 42 -18.22 -14.14 11.65
N ILE A 43 -17.83 -13.28 10.71
CA ILE A 43 -18.04 -11.83 10.81
C ILE A 43 -19.54 -11.51 10.90
N LEU A 44 -20.35 -12.05 9.97
CA LEU A 44 -21.81 -11.89 9.99
C LEU A 44 -22.45 -12.44 11.27
N LYS A 45 -21.95 -13.52 11.86
CA LYS A 45 -22.46 -14.01 13.15
C LYS A 45 -22.19 -13.04 14.29
N ARG A 46 -21.10 -12.26 14.22
CA ARG A 46 -20.77 -11.25 15.24
C ARG A 46 -21.55 -9.96 15.08
N VAL A 47 -21.78 -9.51 13.83
CA VAL A 47 -22.58 -8.30 13.56
C VAL A 47 -24.10 -8.59 13.44
N GLY A 48 -24.49 -9.84 13.24
CA GLY A 48 -25.87 -10.28 13.03
C GLY A 48 -26.84 -9.97 14.17
N PRO A 49 -26.46 -10.04 15.45
CA PRO A 49 -27.31 -9.60 16.56
C PRO A 49 -27.75 -8.14 16.46
N ASN A 50 -27.01 -7.30 15.72
CA ASN A 50 -27.32 -5.89 15.51
C ASN A 50 -28.21 -5.65 14.28
N GLY A 51 -28.82 -6.70 13.72
CA GLY A 51 -29.72 -6.61 12.58
C GLY A 51 -29.04 -6.73 11.21
N VAL A 52 -27.74 -7.03 11.17
CA VAL A 52 -27.00 -7.22 9.91
C VAL A 52 -27.34 -8.59 9.31
N SER A 53 -28.19 -8.59 8.28
CA SER A 53 -28.59 -9.82 7.58
C SER A 53 -27.51 -10.31 6.62
N ARG A 54 -27.58 -11.60 6.25
CA ARG A 54 -26.67 -12.20 5.26
C ARG A 54 -26.71 -11.49 3.90
N ASN A 55 -27.83 -10.89 3.54
CA ASN A 55 -28.01 -10.19 2.28
C ASN A 55 -27.19 -8.89 2.22
N VAL A 56 -26.80 -8.33 3.37
CA VAL A 56 -25.97 -7.12 3.43
C VAL A 56 -24.61 -7.34 2.76
N LEU A 57 -24.03 -8.55 2.86
CA LEU A 57 -22.80 -8.87 2.15
C LEU A 57 -22.96 -8.91 0.62
N GLN A 58 -24.18 -9.05 0.09
CA GLN A 58 -24.45 -9.08 -1.35
C GLN A 58 -24.94 -7.72 -1.85
N ASP A 59 -25.82 -7.08 -1.09
CA ASP A 59 -26.58 -5.90 -1.52
C ASP A 59 -25.96 -4.56 -1.07
N ASN A 60 -25.00 -4.58 -0.12
CA ASN A 60 -24.34 -3.37 0.37
C ASN A 60 -22.87 -3.29 -0.12
N PRO A 61 -22.60 -2.57 -1.23
CA PRO A 61 -21.25 -2.47 -1.79
C PRO A 61 -20.28 -1.75 -0.84
N ALA A 62 -20.75 -0.81 -0.03
CA ALA A 62 -19.90 -0.10 0.94
C ALA A 62 -19.38 -1.05 2.03
N PHE A 63 -20.23 -1.98 2.48
CA PHE A 63 -19.83 -3.01 3.46
C PHE A 63 -18.80 -3.97 2.88
N GLN A 64 -18.98 -4.38 1.62
CA GLN A 64 -18.00 -5.21 0.93
C GLN A 64 -16.66 -4.48 0.75
N GLN A 65 -16.70 -3.22 0.30
CA GLN A 65 -15.50 -2.42 0.07
C GLN A 65 -14.71 -2.24 1.35
N ARG A 66 -15.38 -1.89 2.46
CA ARG A 66 -14.69 -1.71 3.74
C ARG A 66 -14.00 -2.99 4.23
N LEU A 67 -14.63 -4.16 4.03
CA LEU A 67 -13.99 -5.44 4.34
C LEU A 67 -12.78 -5.73 3.45
N ARG A 68 -12.79 -5.34 2.16
CA ARG A 68 -11.63 -5.47 1.26
C ARG A 68 -10.49 -4.54 1.68
N ASP A 69 -10.83 -3.30 2.03
CA ASP A 69 -9.85 -2.32 2.50
C ASP A 69 -9.17 -2.82 3.77
N TYR A 70 -9.96 -3.31 4.74
CA TYR A 70 -9.43 -3.93 5.96
C TYR A 70 -8.56 -5.16 5.67
N ALA A 71 -8.99 -6.03 4.74
CA ALA A 71 -8.20 -7.19 4.36
C ALA A 71 -6.83 -6.76 3.81
N THR A 72 -6.81 -5.74 2.95
CA THR A 72 -5.58 -5.15 2.38
C THR A 72 -4.69 -4.55 3.47
N GLU A 73 -5.26 -3.73 4.35
CA GLU A 73 -4.57 -3.10 5.48
C GLU A 73 -3.87 -4.11 6.40
N LYS A 74 -4.48 -5.29 6.60
CA LYS A 74 -3.95 -6.35 7.47
C LYS A 74 -3.17 -7.44 6.71
N GLY A 75 -3.00 -7.32 5.39
CA GLY A 75 -2.34 -8.34 4.57
C GLY A 75 -3.08 -9.68 4.54
N LEU A 76 -4.41 -9.65 4.63
CA LEU A 76 -5.31 -10.81 4.57
C LEU A 76 -6.00 -10.88 3.20
N LEU A 77 -6.43 -12.08 2.82
CA LEU A 77 -7.30 -12.24 1.65
C LEU A 77 -8.74 -11.85 2.01
N TYR A 78 -9.46 -11.19 1.11
CA TYR A 78 -10.85 -10.85 1.37
C TYR A 78 -11.72 -12.11 1.32
N SER A 79 -11.45 -13.07 0.45
CA SER A 79 -12.14 -14.36 0.43
C SER A 79 -11.24 -15.55 0.09
N ILE A 80 -11.56 -16.73 0.61
CA ILE A 80 -10.88 -18.00 0.25
C ILE A 80 -10.93 -18.24 -1.27
N LYS A 81 -11.96 -17.73 -1.96
CA LYS A 81 -12.06 -17.84 -3.43
C LYS A 81 -11.02 -16.99 -4.17
N GLU A 82 -10.57 -15.86 -3.61
CA GLU A 82 -9.53 -15.03 -4.23
C GLU A 82 -8.16 -15.73 -4.24
N ARG A 83 -7.92 -16.63 -3.29
CA ARG A 83 -6.72 -17.48 -3.27
C ARG A 83 -6.53 -18.35 -4.51
N ARG A 84 -7.62 -18.63 -5.25
CA ARG A 84 -7.56 -19.32 -6.56
C ARG A 84 -7.31 -18.37 -7.72
N ASN A 85 -7.67 -17.10 -7.60
CA ASN A 85 -7.45 -16.09 -8.63
C ASN A 85 -6.03 -15.50 -8.54
N GLU A 86 -5.38 -15.50 -7.38
CA GLU A 86 -3.99 -15.02 -7.27
C GLU A 86 -2.97 -15.97 -7.89
N SER A 87 -3.32 -17.25 -8.12
CA SER A 87 -2.47 -18.20 -8.85
C SER A 87 -2.73 -18.25 -10.35
N SER A 88 -3.72 -17.50 -10.85
CA SER A 88 -4.07 -17.46 -12.25
C SER A 88 -4.63 -16.09 -12.59
N ASP A 89 -3.75 -15.28 -13.16
CA ASP A 89 -4.08 -14.12 -13.96
C ASP A 89 -4.78 -12.95 -13.24
N ILE A 90 -4.08 -11.83 -13.32
CA ILE A 90 -4.62 -10.48 -13.27
C ILE A 90 -5.69 -10.38 -14.36
N ASP A 91 -6.91 -10.84 -14.12
CA ASP A 91 -8.06 -10.54 -14.97
C ASP A 91 -9.36 -10.85 -14.22
N GLY A 92 -10.13 -9.80 -13.93
CA GLY A 92 -11.45 -9.96 -13.30
C GLY A 92 -11.84 -8.93 -12.26
N ALA A 93 -11.19 -7.76 -12.23
CA ALA A 93 -11.90 -6.56 -11.76
C ALA A 93 -12.78 -6.09 -12.92
N SER A 94 -14.10 -6.14 -12.73
CA SER A 94 -15.07 -5.45 -13.58
C SER A 94 -14.85 -3.94 -13.42
N ILE A 95 -13.79 -3.42 -14.02
CA ILE A 95 -13.52 -2.02 -14.21
C ILE A 95 -14.47 -1.60 -15.33
N GLY A 96 -15.56 -0.92 -14.97
CA GLY A 96 -16.51 -0.39 -15.93
C GLY A 96 -15.75 0.41 -16.99
N GLU A 97 -15.95 0.03 -18.26
CA GLU A 97 -15.52 0.74 -19.48
C GLU A 97 -14.36 1.73 -19.27
N MET A 98 -13.20 1.25 -18.78
CA MET A 98 -11.99 2.06 -18.87
C MET A 98 -11.64 2.13 -20.35
N ASP A 99 -11.68 3.34 -20.89
CA ASP A 99 -11.31 3.65 -22.26
C ASP A 99 -9.96 2.98 -22.58
N GLN A 100 -9.93 2.14 -23.61
CA GLN A 100 -8.73 1.39 -23.98
C GLN A 100 -7.53 2.32 -24.26
N ALA A 101 -7.80 3.58 -24.58
CA ALA A 101 -6.79 4.63 -24.70
C ALA A 101 -6.09 4.95 -23.37
N GLU A 102 -6.85 5.03 -22.27
CA GLU A 102 -6.32 5.34 -20.95
C GLU A 102 -5.48 4.18 -20.38
N VAL A 103 -5.91 2.93 -20.63
CA VAL A 103 -5.12 1.74 -20.26
C VAL A 103 -3.77 1.75 -20.98
N ARG A 104 -3.74 2.04 -22.29
CA ARG A 104 -2.49 2.12 -23.06
C ARG A 104 -1.60 3.26 -22.56
N ARG A 105 -2.18 4.41 -22.21
CA ARG A 105 -1.45 5.54 -21.66
C ARG A 105 -0.81 5.18 -20.31
N LEU A 106 -1.58 4.59 -19.40
CA LEU A 106 -1.08 4.15 -18.09
C LEU A 106 0.01 3.08 -18.24
N GLN A 107 -0.12 2.15 -19.19
CA GLN A 107 0.91 1.15 -19.49
C GLN A 107 2.22 1.80 -19.95
N GLN A 108 2.14 2.81 -20.83
CA GLN A 108 3.31 3.55 -21.31
C GLN A 108 3.98 4.35 -20.20
N GLU A 109 3.18 4.99 -19.35
CA GLU A 109 3.68 5.75 -18.20
C GLU A 109 4.35 4.83 -17.18
N ASN A 110 3.77 3.66 -16.90
CA ASN A 110 4.35 2.68 -16.00
C ASN A 110 5.68 2.12 -16.55
N ASN A 111 5.76 1.84 -17.86
CA ASN A 111 7.02 1.46 -18.50
C ASN A 111 8.09 2.55 -18.40
N ARG A 112 7.70 3.82 -18.61
CA ARG A 112 8.61 4.97 -18.46
C ARG A 112 9.11 5.13 -17.03
N LEU A 113 8.22 5.02 -16.05
CA LEU A 113 8.57 5.07 -14.63
C LEU A 113 9.49 3.90 -14.24
N GLY A 114 9.22 2.70 -14.75
CA GLY A 114 10.08 1.52 -14.56
C GLY A 114 11.51 1.74 -15.09
N GLN A 115 11.65 2.36 -16.26
CA GLN A 115 12.95 2.74 -16.80
C GLN A 115 13.66 3.80 -15.95
N MET A 116 12.97 4.84 -15.50
CA MET A 116 13.54 5.85 -14.60
C MET A 116 14.02 5.24 -13.29
N VAL A 117 13.24 4.32 -12.70
CA VAL A 117 13.65 3.61 -11.47
C VAL A 117 14.90 2.77 -11.70
N ALA A 118 15.03 2.10 -12.86
CA ALA A 118 16.22 1.34 -13.20
C ALA A 118 17.47 2.24 -13.32
N VAL A 119 17.34 3.39 -13.98
CA VAL A 119 18.42 4.39 -14.11
C VAL A 119 18.83 4.92 -12.74
N LEU A 120 17.88 5.39 -11.92
CA LEU A 120 18.16 5.92 -10.59
C LEU A 120 18.78 4.87 -9.65
N LYS A 121 18.41 3.60 -9.78
CA LYS A 121 19.05 2.50 -9.04
C LYS A 121 20.49 2.28 -9.48
N ALA A 122 20.77 2.35 -10.79
CA ALA A 122 22.13 2.23 -11.32
C ALA A 122 23.01 3.39 -10.86
N GLU A 123 22.50 4.63 -10.92
CA GLU A 123 23.19 5.81 -10.40
C GLU A 123 23.45 5.72 -8.89
N ASN A 124 22.46 5.28 -8.11
CA ASN A 124 22.66 5.05 -6.68
C ASN A 124 23.74 4.00 -6.39
N PHE A 125 23.75 2.92 -7.17
CA PHE A 125 24.77 1.89 -7.02
C PHE A 125 26.17 2.44 -7.35
N ASP A 126 26.30 3.20 -8.43
CA ASP A 126 27.56 3.83 -8.82
C ASP A 126 28.04 4.86 -7.79
N LEU A 127 27.14 5.71 -7.28
CA LEU A 127 27.44 6.67 -6.21
C LEU A 127 27.88 5.96 -4.93
N LYS A 128 27.18 4.91 -4.49
CA LYS A 128 27.59 4.11 -3.32
C LYS A 128 28.95 3.48 -3.52
N ARG A 129 29.25 2.99 -4.73
CA ARG A 129 30.57 2.45 -5.09
C ARG A 129 31.65 3.53 -5.00
N LYS A 130 31.42 4.70 -5.58
CA LYS A 130 32.34 5.86 -5.52
C LYS A 130 32.57 6.32 -4.08
N MET A 131 31.53 6.41 -3.26
CA MET A 131 31.65 6.73 -1.83
C MET A 131 32.47 5.68 -1.07
N LYS A 132 32.26 4.39 -1.35
CA LYS A 132 33.06 3.33 -0.72
C LYS A 132 34.53 3.44 -1.12
N GLN A 133 34.82 3.70 -2.39
CA GLN A 133 36.20 3.92 -2.87
C GLN A 133 36.82 5.17 -2.22
N ALA A 134 36.10 6.29 -2.16
CA ALA A 134 36.56 7.51 -1.49
C ALA A 134 36.79 7.29 0.02
N GLY A 135 35.92 6.54 0.69
CA GLY A 135 36.07 6.19 2.11
C GLY A 135 37.27 5.28 2.37
N VAL A 136 37.57 4.35 1.45
CA VAL A 136 38.80 3.53 1.50
C VAL A 136 40.03 4.42 1.35
N LEU A 137 40.05 5.32 0.35
CA LEU A 137 41.16 6.27 0.16
C LEU A 137 41.34 7.21 1.37
N LEU A 138 40.26 7.65 2.01
CA LEU A 138 40.34 8.47 3.22
C LEU A 138 40.92 7.68 4.39
N ASN A 139 40.46 6.44 4.59
CA ASN A 139 40.94 5.55 5.64
C ASN A 139 42.38 5.06 5.43
N GLU A 140 42.88 5.07 4.19
CA GLU A 140 44.29 4.80 3.86
C GLU A 140 45.18 6.04 4.03
N GLN A 141 44.62 7.25 4.02
CA GLN A 141 45.35 8.50 4.28
C GLN A 141 45.46 8.88 5.76
N VAL A 142 44.51 8.46 6.61
CA VAL A 142 44.54 8.69 8.06
C VAL A 142 45.75 8.03 8.77
N PRO A 143 46.22 6.81 8.40
CA PRO A 143 47.42 6.19 8.97
C PRO A 143 48.74 6.84 8.55
N MET A 144 48.74 7.66 7.49
CA MET A 144 49.96 8.28 6.92
C MET A 144 50.25 9.69 7.45
N GLY A 145 49.57 10.16 8.50
CA GLY A 145 49.94 11.36 9.24
C GLY A 145 49.86 12.70 8.46
N ARG A 146 49.34 12.72 7.23
CA ARG A 146 49.02 13.97 6.53
C ARG A 146 47.56 14.34 6.78
N ARG A 147 47.33 14.98 7.93
CA ARG A 147 46.14 15.83 8.08
C ARG A 147 46.20 16.88 6.97
N ILE A 148 45.30 16.78 6.00
CA ILE A 148 45.03 17.88 5.07
C ILE A 148 44.56 19.04 5.95
N LYS A 149 45.42 20.06 6.12
CA LYS A 149 44.99 21.34 6.65
C LYS A 149 44.07 21.93 5.60
N LEU A 150 42.76 21.82 5.83
CA LEU A 150 41.80 22.64 5.11
C LEU A 150 42.07 24.08 5.57
N GLU A 151 42.55 24.93 4.66
CA GLU A 151 42.66 26.36 4.91
C GLU A 151 41.26 26.89 5.29
N PRO A 152 41.14 27.71 6.35
CA PRO A 152 39.86 28.29 6.72
C PRO A 152 39.36 29.17 5.56
N GLY A 153 38.27 28.77 4.91
CA GLY A 153 37.67 29.49 3.77
C GLY A 153 37.39 28.64 2.52
N PHE A 154 37.84 27.38 2.46
CA PHE A 154 37.65 26.53 1.27
C PHE A 154 36.17 26.30 0.88
N PHE A 155 35.25 26.34 1.86
CA PHE A 155 33.82 26.21 1.60
C PHE A 155 33.10 27.55 1.35
N ASP A 156 33.72 28.68 1.65
CA ASP A 156 33.07 30.00 1.53
C ASP A 156 33.10 30.51 0.07
N GLU A 157 34.09 30.12 -0.73
CA GLU A 157 34.20 30.57 -2.13
C GLU A 157 33.20 29.86 -3.09
N GLN A 158 32.75 28.66 -2.76
CA GLN A 158 31.83 27.88 -3.62
C GLN A 158 30.37 28.34 -3.50
N TYR A 159 30.01 29.07 -2.43
CA TYR A 159 28.65 29.52 -2.16
C TYR A 159 28.36 30.97 -2.60
N GLN A 160 29.35 31.72 -3.10
CA GLN A 160 29.14 33.10 -3.57
C GLN A 160 28.85 33.26 -5.07
N LYS A 161 28.88 32.19 -5.87
CA LYS A 161 28.59 32.27 -7.32
C LYS A 161 27.16 31.89 -7.69
N SER A 162 26.19 32.26 -6.86
CA SER A 162 24.77 32.02 -7.12
C SER A 162 23.91 33.20 -6.66
N GLU A 163 24.21 34.38 -7.17
CA GLU A 163 23.26 35.49 -7.32
C GLU A 163 23.31 36.02 -8.75
#